data_AF-A0AAV8WT87-F1
#
_entry.id   AF-A0AAV8WT87-F1
#
_cell.length_a   1.000
_cell.length_b   1.000
_cell.length_c   1.000
_cell.angle_alpha   90.00
_cell.angle_beta   90.00
_cell.angle_gamma   90.00
#
_symmetry.space_group_name_H-M   'P 1'
#
loop_
_entity.id
_entity.type
_entity.pdbx_description
1 polymer ?
#
loop_
_entity_poly.entity_id
_entity_poly.type
_entity_poly.pdbx_seq_one_letter_code
_entity_poly.pdbx_strand_id
1 'polypeptide(L)'
;MDNYAREVERLTQMYEEVGTDEEHFSDSDDSVADPQYEEVSDHQSESGQELKEDELYEELLVESSASERDHLQFEAKDGTKWRKMCFPKNVRTRQDNIIVRLPGVTCPAKNAASPRECCHLFFDEDIMKELVQCTNVYIESISHKYTHKSDARSTNIPELRAFLAYST
;
A
#
# COMPACT_ATOMS: atom_id res chain seq x y z
N MET A 1 -3.94 9.50 49.46
CA MET A 1 -4.37 8.52 48.45
C MET A 1 -4.22 9.20 47.11
N ASP A 2 -3.25 8.73 46.33
CA ASP A 2 -2.78 9.39 45.10
C ASP A 2 -3.86 9.38 44.02
N ASN A 3 -4.03 10.52 43.33
CA ASN A 3 -5.00 10.72 42.26
C ASN A 3 -4.92 9.61 41.18
N TYR A 4 -3.69 9.15 40.93
CA TYR A 4 -3.39 8.05 40.03
C TYR A 4 -4.07 6.73 40.44
N ALA A 5 -4.04 6.38 41.73
CA ALA A 5 -4.63 5.13 42.21
C ALA A 5 -6.15 5.13 42.01
N ARG A 6 -6.79 6.28 42.20
CA ARG A 6 -8.22 6.46 41.98
C ARG A 6 -8.61 6.36 40.50
N GLU A 7 -7.77 6.90 39.61
CA GLU A 7 -8.02 6.83 38.17
C GLU A 7 -7.84 5.40 37.63
N VAL A 8 -6.83 4.66 38.11
CA VAL A 8 -6.64 3.24 37.75
C VAL A 8 -7.82 2.39 38.19
N GLU A 9 -8.35 2.62 39.39
CA GLU A 9 -9.51 1.90 39.92
C GLU A 9 -10.77 2.19 39.09
N ARG A 10 -11.00 3.45 38.73
CA ARG A 10 -12.11 3.86 37.85
C ARG A 10 -12.02 3.18 36.48
N LEU A 11 -10.84 3.17 35.85
CA LEU A 11 -10.64 2.57 34.53
C LEU A 11 -10.84 1.06 34.56
N THR A 12 -10.36 0.39 35.62
CA THR A 12 -10.52 -1.06 35.79
C THR A 12 -11.99 -1.45 35.91
N GLN A 13 -12.76 -0.72 36.72
CA GLN A 13 -14.19 -0.96 36.88
C GLN A 13 -14.95 -0.78 35.56
N MET A 14 -14.60 0.24 34.77
CA MET A 14 -15.23 0.50 33.47
C MET A 14 -14.94 -0.62 32.44
N TYR A 15 -13.78 -1.28 32.54
CA TYR A 15 -13.41 -2.40 31.66
C TYR A 15 -14.17 -3.69 32.03
N GLU A 16 -14.46 -3.87 33.32
CA GLU A 16 -15.14 -5.04 33.84
C GLU A 16 -16.66 -4.96 33.59
N GLU A 17 -17.23 -3.76 33.64
CA GLU A 17 -18.65 -3.50 33.30
C GLU A 17 -18.99 -3.76 31.82
N VAL A 18 -17.99 -3.79 30.92
CA VAL A 18 -18.19 -4.03 29.47
C VAL A 18 -18.02 -5.52 29.10
N GLY A 19 -17.61 -6.37 30.04
CA GLY A 19 -17.20 -7.75 29.75
C GLY A 19 -18.23 -8.82 30.05
N THR A 20 -19.34 -8.92 29.31
CA THR A 20 -20.01 -10.21 28.97
C THR A 20 -20.98 -10.02 27.80
N ASP A 21 -20.49 -10.07 26.57
CA ASP A 21 -21.23 -10.63 25.43
C ASP A 21 -20.20 -11.41 24.61
N GLU A 22 -20.03 -12.70 24.95
CA GLU A 22 -19.28 -13.64 24.13
C GLU A 22 -20.07 -13.94 22.85
N GLU A 23 -19.97 -13.05 21.86
CA GLU A 23 -20.44 -13.30 20.49
C GLU A 23 -19.54 -14.37 19.85
N HIS A 24 -20.08 -15.59 19.77
CA HIS A 24 -19.49 -16.75 19.11
C HIS A 24 -19.34 -16.46 17.60
N PHE A 25 -18.14 -16.06 17.15
CA PHE A 25 -17.82 -15.99 15.72
C PHE A 25 -17.82 -17.40 15.11
N SER A 26 -18.95 -17.77 14.52
CA SER A 26 -19.06 -18.92 13.62
C SER A 26 -18.43 -18.52 12.27
N ASP A 27 -17.23 -19.02 12.00
CA ASP A 27 -16.62 -18.92 10.67
C ASP A 27 -17.38 -19.86 9.70
N SER A 28 -18.32 -19.30 8.94
CA SER A 28 -19.04 -19.99 7.88
C SER A 28 -19.14 -19.10 6.64
N ASP A 29 -18.15 -19.29 5.78
CA ASP A 29 -18.11 -19.24 4.32
C ASP A 29 -19.24 -18.51 3.53
N ASP A 30 -18.77 -17.60 2.67
CA ASP A 30 -19.26 -17.19 1.34
C ASP A 30 -20.66 -16.55 1.17
N SER A 31 -20.68 -15.22 0.98
CA SER A 31 -21.49 -14.61 -0.08
C SER A 31 -21.01 -13.19 -0.47
N VAL A 32 -20.48 -13.11 -1.69
CA VAL A 32 -20.62 -12.06 -2.71
C VAL A 32 -20.96 -10.59 -2.29
N ALA A 33 -20.00 -9.71 -2.61
CA ALA A 33 -20.09 -8.28 -2.98
C ALA A 33 -21.39 -7.45 -2.73
N ASP A 34 -21.25 -6.37 -1.97
CA ASP A 34 -21.96 -5.09 -2.20
C ASP A 34 -21.05 -3.89 -1.86
N PRO A 35 -20.77 -2.95 -2.78
CA PRO A 35 -19.86 -1.84 -2.54
C PRO A 35 -20.63 -0.56 -2.17
N GLN A 36 -21.19 -0.45 -0.96
CA GLN A 36 -21.42 0.86 -0.31
C GLN A 36 -21.79 0.71 1.17
N TYR A 37 -20.79 0.58 2.05
CA TYR A 37 -21.00 0.82 3.49
C TYR A 37 -20.23 2.10 3.86
N GLU A 38 -20.94 3.23 3.82
CA GLU A 38 -20.48 4.45 4.51
C GLU A 38 -20.94 4.34 5.96
N GLU A 39 -20.00 4.08 6.86
CA GLU A 39 -20.21 4.20 8.29
C GLU A 39 -20.31 5.70 8.62
N VAL A 40 -21.54 6.23 8.68
CA VAL A 40 -21.79 7.62 9.07
C VAL A 40 -21.69 7.70 10.60
N SER A 41 -20.58 8.24 11.09
CA SER A 41 -20.36 8.51 12.51
C SER A 41 -20.94 9.87 12.88
N ASP A 42 -22.05 9.90 13.63
CA ASP A 42 -22.71 11.11 14.13
C ASP A 42 -22.09 11.66 15.44
N HIS A 43 -20.76 11.74 15.50
CA HIS A 43 -20.09 12.41 16.62
C HIS A 43 -20.17 13.94 16.47
N GLN A 44 -21.28 14.53 16.88
CA GLN A 44 -21.37 15.98 17.15
C GLN A 44 -20.63 16.33 18.45
N SER A 45 -19.31 16.39 18.40
CA SER A 45 -18.51 17.00 19.46
C SER A 45 -18.45 18.51 19.23
N GLU A 46 -19.43 19.25 19.75
CA GLU A 46 -19.51 20.72 19.68
C GLU A 46 -18.50 21.44 20.60
N SER A 47 -17.22 21.07 20.53
CA SER A 47 -16.13 21.88 21.12
C SER A 47 -15.06 22.27 20.10
N GLY A 48 -15.40 22.26 18.81
CA GLY A 48 -14.57 22.79 17.74
C GLY A 48 -14.56 24.32 17.74
N GLN A 49 -13.77 24.94 18.63
CA GLN A 49 -13.25 26.26 18.32
C GLN A 49 -12.27 26.08 17.15
N GLU A 50 -12.76 26.22 15.91
CA GLU A 50 -11.92 26.35 14.72
C GLU A 50 -11.18 27.68 14.75
N LEU A 51 -10.14 27.77 15.58
CA LEU A 51 -9.12 28.78 15.39
C LEU A 51 -8.36 28.40 14.12
N LYS A 52 -8.38 29.29 13.12
CA LYS A 52 -7.56 29.12 11.92
C LYS A 52 -6.10 29.04 12.37
N GLU A 53 -5.51 27.86 12.22
CA GLU A 53 -4.13 27.55 12.61
C GLU A 53 -3.12 28.55 12.02
N ASP A 54 -3.44 29.11 10.85
CA ASP A 54 -2.65 30.14 10.15
C ASP A 54 -2.64 31.50 10.88
N GLU A 55 -3.72 31.88 11.59
CA GLU A 55 -3.79 33.14 12.37
C GLU A 55 -3.03 32.99 13.71
N LEU A 56 -3.05 31.80 14.32
CA LEU A 56 -2.28 31.47 15.53
C LEU A 56 -0.75 31.48 15.28
N TYR A 57 -0.33 31.11 14.07
CA TYR A 57 1.08 31.03 13.67
C TYR A 57 1.78 32.40 13.63
N GLU A 58 1.13 33.41 13.04
CA GLU A 58 1.71 34.76 12.98
C GLU A 58 1.77 35.39 14.38
N GLU A 59 0.73 35.22 15.18
CA GLU A 59 0.66 35.80 16.54
C GLU A 59 1.73 35.19 17.47
N LEU A 60 1.91 33.86 17.46
CA LEU A 60 2.92 33.16 18.28
C LEU A 60 4.37 33.40 17.84
N LEU A 61 4.63 33.62 16.54
CA LEU A 61 5.99 33.83 16.05
C LEU A 61 6.49 35.27 16.20
N VAL A 62 5.57 36.24 16.22
CA VAL A 62 5.90 37.65 16.42
C VAL A 62 6.22 37.95 17.89
N GLU A 63 5.62 37.23 18.83
CA GLU A 63 5.80 37.47 20.27
C GLU A 63 6.87 36.61 20.94
N SER A 64 7.26 35.47 20.35
CA SER A 64 8.10 34.49 21.03
C SER A 64 9.62 34.77 20.90
N SER A 65 10.29 34.89 22.05
CA SER A 65 11.76 34.98 22.12
C SER A 65 12.43 33.66 21.69
N ALA A 66 13.72 33.69 21.33
CA ALA A 66 14.44 32.48 20.89
C ALA A 66 14.41 31.32 21.91
N SER A 67 14.23 31.63 23.20
CA SER A 67 14.12 30.66 24.31
C SER A 67 12.75 30.01 24.43
N GLU A 68 11.71 30.62 23.85
CA GLU A 68 10.34 30.12 23.91
C GLU A 68 10.03 29.19 22.74
N ARG A 69 10.75 29.27 21.62
CA ARG A 69 10.54 28.35 20.48
C ARG A 69 10.82 26.86 20.77
N ASP A 70 11.40 26.55 21.93
CA ASP A 70 11.64 25.19 22.40
C ASP A 70 10.33 24.50 22.84
N HIS A 71 9.35 25.24 23.39
CA HIS A 71 8.07 24.66 23.80
C HIS A 71 7.18 24.28 22.60
N LEU A 72 7.51 24.72 21.39
CA LEU A 72 6.82 24.41 20.14
C LEU A 72 7.41 23.18 19.41
N GLN A 73 8.34 22.47 20.05
CA GLN A 73 8.98 21.28 19.47
C GLN A 73 8.97 20.12 20.47
N PHE A 74 8.95 18.90 19.95
CA PHE A 74 9.26 17.68 20.67
C PHE A 74 10.59 17.16 20.17
N GLU A 75 11.41 16.63 21.06
CA GLU A 75 12.69 16.02 20.72
C GLU A 75 12.71 14.55 21.18
N ALA A 76 12.98 13.66 20.25
CA ALA A 76 13.15 12.24 20.52
C ALA A 76 14.59 11.95 20.96
N LYS A 77 14.81 10.77 21.57
CA LYS A 77 16.12 10.36 22.12
C LYS A 77 17.23 10.25 21.05
N ASP A 78 16.84 10.05 19.81
CA ASP A 78 17.71 10.00 18.63
C ASP A 78 18.06 11.39 18.07
N GLY A 79 17.55 12.47 18.70
CA GLY A 79 17.73 13.85 18.26
C GLY A 79 16.73 14.29 17.19
N THR A 80 15.76 13.44 16.83
CA THR A 80 14.71 13.82 15.88
C THR A 80 13.78 14.86 16.51
N LYS A 81 13.60 16.00 15.82
CA LYS A 81 12.76 17.12 16.30
C LYS A 81 11.47 17.21 15.51
N TRP A 82 10.35 17.19 16.21
CA TRP A 82 9.00 17.36 15.66
C TRP A 82 8.47 18.72 16.05
N ARG A 83 7.95 19.50 15.09
CA ARG A 83 7.29 20.76 15.40
C ARG A 83 5.84 20.49 15.77
N LYS A 84 5.35 21.19 16.79
CA LYS A 84 3.93 21.18 17.19
C LYS A 84 3.04 21.97 16.23
N MET A 85 3.65 22.90 15.50
CA MET A 85 2.98 23.77 14.53
C MET A 85 3.29 23.32 13.10
N CYS A 86 2.35 23.59 12.20
CA CYS A 86 2.52 23.35 10.77
C CYS A 86 3.71 24.17 10.20
N PHE A 87 4.33 23.65 9.14
CA PHE A 87 5.44 24.35 8.48
C PHE A 87 4.92 25.56 7.69
N PRO A 88 5.73 26.63 7.56
CA PRO A 88 5.33 27.79 6.76
C PRO A 88 5.07 27.35 5.31
N LYS A 89 3.88 27.66 4.78
CA LYS A 89 3.45 27.24 3.44
C LYS A 89 4.17 27.99 2.30
N ASN A 90 4.67 29.19 2.58
CA ASN A 90 5.39 30.04 1.60
C ASN A 90 6.91 29.77 1.60
N VAL A 91 7.30 28.51 1.43
CA VAL A 91 8.71 28.11 1.30
C VAL A 91 8.89 27.24 0.07
N ARG A 92 10.07 27.33 -0.56
CA ARG A 92 10.40 26.47 -1.68
C ARG A 92 10.47 25.01 -1.23
N THR A 93 9.71 24.13 -1.89
CA THR A 93 9.84 22.69 -1.71
C THR A 93 11.27 22.24 -2.00
N ARG A 94 11.85 21.42 -1.12
CA ARG A 94 13.19 20.83 -1.33
C ARG A 94 13.18 19.97 -2.59
N GLN A 95 14.30 19.93 -3.31
CA GLN A 95 14.41 19.18 -4.56
C GLN A 95 14.03 17.70 -4.40
N ASP A 96 14.42 17.08 -3.29
CA ASP A 96 14.15 15.66 -3.00
C ASP A 96 12.66 15.37 -2.75
N ASN A 97 11.87 16.39 -2.37
CA ASN A 97 10.44 16.27 -2.13
C ASN A 97 9.61 16.61 -3.38
N ILE A 98 10.24 17.01 -4.48
CA ILE A 98 9.54 17.26 -5.75
C ILE A 98 9.25 15.90 -6.38
N ILE A 99 7.97 15.56 -6.50
CA ILE A 99 7.53 14.37 -7.23
C ILE A 99 7.72 14.63 -8.73
N VAL A 100 8.85 14.20 -9.29
CA VAL A 100 9.19 14.40 -10.71
C VAL A 100 8.51 13.37 -11.61
N ARG A 101 8.29 12.15 -11.11
CA ARG A 101 7.67 11.05 -11.85
C ARG A 101 6.49 10.52 -11.06
N LEU A 102 5.32 10.56 -11.67
CA LEU A 102 4.12 9.95 -11.10
C LEU A 102 4.27 8.42 -11.15
N PRO A 103 3.81 7.71 -10.10
CA PRO A 103 3.72 6.26 -10.15
C PRO A 103 2.70 5.84 -11.21
N GLY A 104 3.06 4.87 -12.04
CA GLY A 104 2.19 4.35 -13.10
C GLY A 104 2.92 3.62 -14.21
N VAL A 105 2.15 3.00 -15.10
CA VAL A 105 2.68 2.30 -16.27
C VAL A 105 3.30 3.30 -17.25
N THR A 106 4.49 2.95 -17.76
CA THR A 106 5.21 3.77 -18.73
C THR A 106 4.77 3.47 -20.16
N CYS A 107 5.08 4.37 -21.10
CA CYS A 107 4.53 4.45 -22.46
C CYS A 107 4.17 3.12 -23.16
N PRO A 108 5.07 2.13 -23.35
CA PRO A 108 4.71 0.90 -24.06
C PRO A 108 3.64 0.08 -23.33
N ALA A 109 3.65 0.09 -22.00
CA ALA A 109 2.65 -0.58 -21.17
C ALA A 109 1.33 0.18 -21.08
N LYS A 110 1.34 1.50 -21.28
CA LYS A 110 0.12 2.32 -21.29
C LYS A 110 -0.82 1.99 -22.44
N ASN A 111 -0.29 1.51 -23.56
CA ASN A 111 -1.07 1.20 -24.77
C ASN A 111 -1.60 -0.24 -24.80
N ALA A 112 -1.18 -1.10 -23.87
CA ALA A 112 -1.70 -2.46 -23.77
C ALA A 112 -3.10 -2.41 -23.14
N ALA A 113 -4.12 -2.66 -23.95
CA ALA A 113 -5.52 -2.60 -23.53
C ALA A 113 -6.07 -3.98 -23.16
N SER A 114 -5.46 -5.04 -23.69
CA SER A 114 -5.86 -6.42 -23.42
C SER A 114 -4.86 -7.16 -22.52
N PRO A 115 -5.32 -8.14 -21.71
CA PRO A 115 -4.42 -8.99 -20.92
C PRO A 115 -3.33 -9.65 -21.75
N ARG A 116 -3.66 -10.05 -22.99
CA ARG A 116 -2.71 -10.64 -23.96
C ARG A 116 -1.59 -9.66 -24.34
N GLU A 117 -1.93 -8.41 -24.63
CA GLU A 117 -0.93 -7.38 -24.92
C GLU A 117 -0.07 -7.10 -23.69
N CYS A 118 -0.66 -7.06 -22.49
CA CYS A 118 0.09 -6.92 -21.25
C CYS A 118 1.08 -8.07 -21.04
N CYS A 119 0.67 -9.32 -21.29
CA CYS A 119 1.56 -10.48 -21.21
C CYS A 119 2.70 -10.41 -22.23
N HIS A 120 2.45 -9.89 -23.44
CA HIS A 120 3.49 -9.76 -24.46
C HIS A 120 4.61 -8.80 -24.05
N LEU A 121 4.33 -7.80 -23.22
CA LEU A 121 5.35 -6.88 -22.68
C LEU A 121 6.39 -7.58 -21.78
N PHE A 122 6.04 -8.74 -21.22
CA PHE A 122 6.96 -9.54 -20.41
C PHE A 122 7.65 -10.63 -21.23
N PHE A 123 6.99 -11.11 -22.29
CA PHE A 123 7.48 -12.17 -23.17
C PHE A 123 7.64 -11.65 -24.60
N ASP A 124 8.77 -10.97 -24.82
CA ASP A 124 9.18 -10.50 -26.15
C ASP A 124 9.40 -11.67 -27.13
N GLU A 125 9.33 -11.37 -28.43
CA GLU A 125 9.51 -12.37 -29.48
C GLU A 125 10.85 -13.12 -29.37
N ASP A 126 11.90 -12.43 -28.93
CA ASP A 126 13.23 -13.01 -28.82
C ASP A 126 13.35 -13.93 -27.60
N ILE A 127 12.72 -13.59 -26.48
CA ILE A 127 12.59 -14.48 -25.31
C ILE A 127 11.84 -15.74 -25.73
N MET A 128 10.76 -15.60 -26.49
CA MET A 128 9.97 -16.73 -26.97
C MET A 128 10.76 -17.65 -27.90
N LYS A 129 11.57 -17.09 -28.81
CA LYS A 129 12.46 -17.88 -29.68
C LYS A 129 13.51 -18.64 -28.87
N GLU A 130 14.15 -17.98 -27.92
CA GLU A 130 15.17 -18.59 -27.07
C GLU A 130 14.58 -19.76 -26.26
N LEU A 131 13.40 -19.56 -25.65
CA LEU A 131 12.68 -20.62 -24.94
C LEU A 131 12.40 -21.81 -25.85
N VAL A 132 11.85 -21.58 -27.04
CA VAL A 132 11.58 -22.67 -28.01
C VAL A 132 12.87 -23.41 -28.38
N GLN A 133 13.97 -22.68 -28.60
CA GLN A 133 15.26 -23.28 -28.95
C GLN A 133 15.81 -24.14 -27.81
N CYS A 134 15.87 -23.61 -26.59
CA CYS A 134 16.34 -24.36 -25.42
C CYS A 134 15.46 -25.58 -25.14
N THR A 135 14.14 -25.43 -25.23
CA THR A 135 13.19 -26.52 -25.02
C THR A 135 13.36 -27.61 -26.08
N ASN A 136 13.55 -27.25 -27.34
CA ASN A 136 13.77 -28.24 -28.40
C ASN A 136 15.07 -29.01 -28.25
N VAL A 137 16.16 -28.34 -27.85
CA VAL A 137 17.43 -29.01 -27.48
C VAL A 137 17.21 -30.02 -26.35
N TYR A 138 16.43 -29.64 -25.34
CA TYR A 138 16.10 -30.54 -24.23
C TYR A 138 15.23 -31.72 -24.69
N ILE A 139 14.20 -31.48 -25.49
CA ILE A 139 13.33 -32.52 -26.06
C ILE A 139 14.15 -33.53 -26.86
N GLU A 140 15.06 -33.06 -27.72
CA GLU A 140 15.97 -33.94 -28.47
C GLU A 140 16.80 -34.83 -27.54
N SER A 141 17.31 -34.26 -26.43
CA SER A 141 18.10 -35.00 -25.45
C SER A 141 17.34 -36.13 -24.75
N ILE A 142 16.03 -35.97 -24.50
CA ILE A 142 15.19 -36.97 -23.81
C ILE A 142 14.37 -37.83 -24.77
N SER A 143 14.35 -37.51 -26.06
CA SER A 143 13.50 -38.15 -27.09
C SER A 143 13.60 -39.67 -27.11
N HIS A 144 14.81 -40.21 -26.90
CA HIS A 144 15.09 -41.65 -26.87
C HIS A 144 14.40 -42.41 -25.72
N LYS A 145 13.92 -41.70 -24.69
CA LYS A 145 13.20 -42.31 -23.55
C LYS A 145 11.74 -42.61 -23.88
N TYR A 146 11.22 -42.08 -24.99
CA TYR A 146 9.82 -42.22 -25.38
C TYR A 146 9.66 -43.22 -26.51
N THR A 147 8.71 -44.14 -26.36
CA THR A 147 8.42 -45.17 -27.38
C THR A 147 7.77 -44.57 -28.62
N HIS A 148 6.90 -43.57 -28.44
CA HIS A 148 6.22 -42.90 -29.54
C HIS A 148 6.87 -41.55 -29.84
N LYS A 149 7.20 -41.32 -31.12
CA LYS A 149 7.74 -40.03 -31.60
C LYS A 149 6.79 -38.85 -31.36
N SER A 150 5.50 -39.09 -31.13
CA SER A 150 4.52 -38.05 -30.79
C SER A 150 4.78 -37.42 -29.42
N ASP A 151 5.35 -38.18 -28.49
CA ASP A 151 5.42 -37.77 -27.08
C ASP A 151 6.60 -36.83 -26.82
N ALA A 152 7.58 -36.83 -27.73
CA ALA A 152 8.75 -35.97 -27.73
C ALA A 152 8.87 -35.17 -29.04
N ARG A 153 7.75 -34.58 -29.49
CA ARG A 153 7.77 -33.65 -30.63
C ARG A 153 8.38 -32.32 -30.22
N SER A 154 9.12 -31.70 -31.14
CA SER A 154 9.61 -30.34 -31.00
C SER A 154 8.46 -29.35 -30.85
N THR A 155 8.60 -28.42 -29.91
CA THR A 155 7.67 -27.32 -29.66
C THR A 155 7.89 -26.18 -30.64
N ASN A 156 6.83 -25.41 -30.87
CA ASN A 156 6.84 -24.19 -31.67
C ASN A 156 6.34 -22.98 -30.86
N ILE A 157 6.55 -21.76 -31.39
CA ILE A 157 6.13 -20.51 -30.74
C ILE A 157 4.63 -20.51 -30.40
N PRO A 158 3.69 -20.88 -31.29
CA PRO A 158 2.27 -20.84 -30.95
C PRO A 158 1.90 -21.83 -29.83
N GLU A 159 2.50 -23.02 -29.77
CA GLU A 159 2.30 -23.96 -28.65
C GLU A 159 2.81 -23.38 -27.33
N LEU A 160 4.01 -22.77 -27.32
CA LEU A 160 4.58 -22.16 -26.12
C LEU A 160 3.79 -20.92 -25.68
N ARG A 161 3.22 -20.16 -26.64
CA ARG A 161 2.28 -19.08 -26.37
C ARG A 161 0.97 -19.57 -25.78
N ALA A 162 0.40 -20.65 -26.33
CA ALA A 162 -0.82 -21.24 -25.82
C ALA A 162 -0.63 -21.77 -24.38
N PHE A 163 0.58 -22.29 -24.08
CA PHE A 163 0.95 -22.73 -22.73
C PHE A 163 1.07 -21.57 -21.73
N LEU A 164 1.74 -20.46 -22.11
CA LEU A 164 2.01 -19.34 -21.20
C LEU A 164 0.88 -18.30 -21.09
N ALA A 165 0.29 -17.93 -22.22
CA ALA A 165 -0.43 -16.67 -22.39
C ALA A 165 -1.81 -16.83 -23.02
N TYR A 166 -2.50 -17.93 -22.69
CA TYR A 166 -3.86 -18.32 -23.08
C TYR A 166 -3.97 -18.96 -24.49
N SER A 167 -4.75 -20.06 -24.54
CA SER A 167 -5.29 -20.63 -25.78
C SER A 167 -6.08 -19.55 -26.52
N THR A 168 -5.81 -19.41 -27.81
CA THR A 168 -6.73 -18.76 -28.77
C THR A 168 -8.13 -19.33 -28.67
#